data_AF-A0A923XRV1-F1
#
_entry.id   AF-A0A923XRV1-F1
#
_cell.length_a   1.000
_cell.length_b   1.000
_cell.length_c   1.000
_cell.angle_alpha   90.00
_cell.angle_beta   90.00
_cell.angle_gamma   90.00
#
_symmetry.space_group_name_H-M   'P 1'
#
loop_
_entity.id
_entity.type
_entity.pdbx_description
1 polymer ?
#
loop_
_entity_poly.entity_id
_entity_poly.type
_entity_poly.pdbx_seq_one_letter_code
_entity_poly.pdbx_strand_id
1 'polypeptide(L)' 'YYTGKNKDACAVEVDRYIVMPGQATSYKIGELKILELRKKFEDVQGENFDIRDFHDLILRNGALPLNVLEDYANSFLNQ' A
#
# COMPACT_ATOMS: atom_id res chain seq x y z
N TYR A 1 -8.56 10.36 -23.50
CA TYR A 1 -8.10 9.02 -23.09
C TYR A 1 -7.30 9.18 -21.79
N TYR A 2 -7.74 8.57 -20.69
CA TYR A 2 -7.17 8.79 -19.35
C TYR A 2 -5.84 8.07 -19.09
N THR A 3 -5.46 7.09 -19.91
CA THR A 3 -4.33 6.18 -19.64
C THR A 3 -3.31 6.07 -20.78
N GLY A 4 -3.52 6.75 -21.91
CA GLY A 4 -2.66 6.65 -23.09
C GLY A 4 -2.56 5.27 -23.76
N LYS A 5 -3.28 4.25 -23.26
CA LYS A 5 -3.28 2.89 -23.79
C LYS A 5 -4.07 2.79 -25.11
N ASN A 6 -3.62 1.91 -26.01
CA ASN A 6 -4.37 1.56 -27.22
C ASN A 6 -5.63 0.73 -26.88
N LYS A 7 -6.56 0.61 -27.83
CA LYS A 7 -7.87 -0.03 -27.60
C LYS A 7 -7.74 -1.50 -27.18
N ASP A 8 -6.86 -2.26 -27.80
CA ASP A 8 -6.69 -3.69 -27.52
C ASP A 8 -6.16 -3.92 -26.09
N ALA A 9 -5.19 -3.13 -25.66
CA ALA A 9 -4.69 -3.17 -24.29
C ALA A 9 -5.76 -2.79 -23.26
N CYS A 10 -6.65 -1.85 -23.59
CA CYS A 10 -7.79 -1.52 -22.73
C CYS A 10 -8.80 -2.68 -22.63
N ALA A 11 -9.09 -3.36 -23.75
CA ALA A 11 -10.01 -4.49 -23.76
C ALA A 11 -9.52 -5.64 -22.87
N VAL A 12 -8.22 -5.99 -22.98
CA VAL A 12 -7.60 -7.03 -22.14
C VAL A 12 -7.71 -6.72 -20.64
N GLU A 13 -7.52 -5.46 -20.22
CA GLU A 13 -7.67 -5.07 -18.81
C GLU A 13 -9.13 -5.16 -18.34
N VAL A 14 -10.09 -4.75 -19.18
CA VAL A 14 -11.52 -4.83 -18.86
C VAL A 14 -11.93 -6.29 -18.66
N ASP A 15 -11.53 -7.19 -19.56
CA ASP A 15 -11.81 -8.63 -19.43
C ASP A 15 -11.21 -9.22 -18.16
N ARG A 16 -9.97 -8.81 -17.82
CA ARG A 16 -9.31 -9.21 -16.57
C ARG A 16 -10.10 -8.77 -15.34
N TYR A 17 -10.65 -7.56 -15.33
CA TYR A 17 -11.42 -7.04 -14.19
C TYR A 17 -12.75 -7.77 -14.00
N ILE A 18 -13.35 -8.26 -15.08
CA ILE A 18 -14.58 -9.08 -15.03
C ILE A 18 -14.29 -10.44 -14.38
N VAL A 19 -13.17 -11.09 -14.76
CA VAL A 19 -12.79 -12.42 -14.25
C VAL A 19 -12.20 -12.38 -12.84
N MET A 20 -11.48 -11.30 -12.50
CA MET A 20 -10.80 -11.14 -11.20
C MET A 20 -11.27 -9.88 -10.47
N PRO A 21 -12.48 -9.88 -9.89
CA PRO A 21 -13.03 -8.72 -9.20
C PRO A 21 -12.13 -8.31 -8.02
N GLY A 22 -11.90 -7.00 -7.87
CA GLY A 22 -11.09 -6.43 -6.78
C GLY A 22 -9.57 -6.51 -6.95
N GLN A 23 -9.06 -7.28 -7.93
CA GLN A 23 -7.61 -7.39 -8.16
C GLN A 23 -7.00 -6.03 -8.54
N ALA A 24 -7.68 -5.26 -9.40
CA ALA A 24 -7.18 -3.96 -9.84
C ALA A 24 -7.23 -2.88 -8.75
N THR A 25 -8.22 -2.95 -7.85
CA THR A 25 -8.34 -1.99 -6.75
C THR A 25 -7.31 -2.26 -5.66
N SER A 26 -6.84 -3.50 -5.53
CA SER A 26 -5.83 -3.88 -4.52
C SER A 26 -4.54 -3.07 -4.61
N TYR A 27 -4.09 -2.70 -5.82
CA TYR A 27 -2.91 -1.85 -6.01
C TYR A 27 -3.07 -0.51 -5.30
N LYS A 28 -4.20 0.18 -5.56
CA LYS A 28 -4.40 1.52 -5.01
C LYS A 28 -4.74 1.47 -3.53
N ILE A 29 -5.48 0.45 -3.08
CA ILE A 29 -5.78 0.25 -1.66
C ILE A 29 -4.50 0.01 -0.86
N GLY A 30 -3.59 -0.83 -1.36
CA GLY A 30 -2.30 -1.09 -0.72
C GLY A 30 -1.42 0.15 -0.67
N GLU A 31 -1.30 0.89 -1.78
CA GLU A 31 -0.56 2.15 -1.83
C GLU A 31 -1.11 3.17 -0.82
N LEU A 32 -2.43 3.38 -0.80
CA LEU A 32 -3.07 4.33 0.11
C LEU A 32 -2.82 3.96 1.58
N LYS A 33 -2.90 2.68 1.94
CA LYS A 33 -2.64 2.22 3.31
C LYS A 33 -1.18 2.45 3.71
N ILE A 34 -0.21 2.17 2.83
CA ILE A 34 1.22 2.42 3.13
C ILE A 34 1.48 3.92 3.31
N LEU A 35 0.89 4.78 2.47
CA LEU A 35 1.00 6.24 2.61
C LEU A 35 0.35 6.75 3.91
N GLU A 36 -0.80 6.20 4.28
CA GLU A 36 -1.47 6.50 5.55
C GLU A 36 -0.59 6.15 6.76
N LEU A 37 0.00 4.94 6.77
CA LEU A 37 0.90 4.50 7.84
C LEU A 37 2.16 5.37 7.92
N ARG A 38 2.74 5.73 6.77
CA ARG A 38 3.90 6.63 6.72
C ARG A 38 3.57 7.96 7.37
N LYS A 39 2.46 8.58 6.98
CA LYS A 39 2.01 9.85 7.55
C LYS A 39 1.82 9.75 9.06
N LYS A 40 1.22 8.64 9.53
CA LYS A 40 1.07 8.39 10.96
C LYS A 40 2.41 8.33 11.70
N PHE A 41 3.42 7.70 11.11
CA PHE A 41 4.77 7.64 11.70
C PHE A 41 5.43 9.02 11.73
N GLU A 42 5.35 9.77 10.64
CA GLU A 42 5.84 11.16 10.56
C GLU A 42 5.16 12.04 11.64
N ASP A 43 3.85 11.91 11.80
CA ASP A 43 3.07 12.67 12.79
C ASP A 43 3.40 12.27 14.25
N VAL A 44 3.63 10.99 14.54
CA VAL A 44 3.90 10.50 15.91
C VAL A 44 5.36 10.71 16.32
N GLN A 45 6.31 10.47 15.43
CA GLN A 45 7.74 10.55 15.74
C GLN A 45 8.33 11.95 15.55
N GLY A 46 7.70 12.80 14.73
CA GLY A 46 8.15 14.17 14.49
C GLY A 46 9.59 14.22 14.00
N GLU A 47 10.44 14.97 14.70
CA GLU A 47 11.87 15.12 14.36
C GLU A 47 12.67 13.81 14.47
N ASN A 48 12.18 12.82 15.21
CA ASN A 48 12.81 11.52 15.36
C ASN A 48 12.42 10.53 14.25
N PHE A 49 11.59 10.94 13.29
CA PHE A 49 11.18 10.06 12.20
C PHE A 49 12.36 9.69 11.30
N ASP A 50 12.61 8.39 11.16
CA ASP A 50 13.54 7.84 10.17
C ASP A 50 12.80 7.00 9.14
N ILE A 51 12.91 7.40 7.87
CA ILE A 51 12.31 6.68 6.74
C ILE A 51 12.87 5.26 6.58
N ARG A 52 14.10 5.00 7.04
CA ARG A 52 14.74 3.67 6.99
C ARG A 52 14.04 2.71 7.94
N ASP A 53 13.78 3.15 9.18
CA ASP A 53 13.07 2.35 10.17
C ASP A 53 11.64 2.05 9.73
N PHE A 54 10.97 3.03 9.09
CA PHE A 54 9.67 2.81 8.47
C PHE A 54 9.74 1.75 7.36
N HIS A 55 10.69 1.84 6.43
CA HIS A 55 10.83 0.85 5.36
C HIS A 55 11.18 -0.55 5.89
N ASP A 56 12.04 -0.63 6.91
CA ASP A 56 12.37 -1.89 7.56
C ASP A 56 11.12 -2.51 8.17
N LEU A 57 10.29 -1.74 8.88
CA LEU A 57 9.02 -2.23 9.42
C LEU A 57 8.10 -2.78 8.32
N ILE A 58 7.97 -2.08 7.20
CA ILE A 58 7.09 -2.47 6.09
C ILE A 58 7.58 -3.76 5.40
N LEU A 59 8.89 -3.94 5.26
CA LEU A 59 9.47 -5.01 4.44
C LEU A 59 9.90 -6.25 5.23
N ARG A 60 10.21 -6.11 6.52
CA ARG A 60 10.85 -7.16 7.34
C ARG A 60 10.07 -8.47 7.40
N ASN A 61 8.75 -8.41 7.40
CA ASN A 61 7.89 -9.59 7.52
C ASN A 61 7.38 -10.11 6.16
N GLY A 62 7.87 -9.56 5.05
CA GLY A 62 7.41 -9.91 3.71
C GLY A 62 5.96 -9.49 3.43
N ALA A 63 5.29 -10.20 2.53
CA ALA A 63 3.93 -9.87 2.13
C ALA A 63 2.92 -10.23 3.24
N LEU A 64 2.36 -9.21 3.88
CA LEU A 64 1.34 -9.34 4.92
C LEU A 64 -0.02 -8.81 4.45
N PRO A 65 -1.14 -9.35 4.97
CA PRO A 65 -2.43 -8.67 4.92
C PRO A 65 -2.32 -7.26 5.53
N LEU A 66 -3.02 -6.29 4.95
CA LEU A 66 -2.91 -4.88 5.36
C LEU A 66 -3.28 -4.64 6.84
N ASN A 67 -4.25 -5.40 7.37
CA ASN A 67 -4.62 -5.31 8.79
C ASN A 67 -3.49 -5.79 9.71
N VAL A 68 -2.79 -6.87 9.33
CA VAL A 68 -1.66 -7.39 10.12
C VAL A 68 -0.49 -6.41 10.06
N LEU A 69 -0.22 -5.82 8.89
CA LEU A 69 0.78 -4.77 8.76
C LEU A 69 0.48 -3.57 9.67
N GLU A 70 -0.78 -3.15 9.73
CA GLU A 70 -1.24 -2.06 10.60
C GLU A 70 -1.07 -2.41 12.09
N ASP A 71 -1.33 -3.65 12.49
CA ASP A 71 -1.11 -4.10 13.87
C ASP A 71 0.38 -4.03 14.26
N TYR A 72 1.29 -4.45 13.36
CA TYR A 72 2.73 -4.31 13.58
C TYR A 72 3.17 -2.85 13.68
N ALA A 73 2.66 -2.00 12.77
CA ALA A 73 2.94 -0.57 12.78
C ALA A 73 2.51 0.09 14.09
N ASN A 74 1.30 -0.22 14.57
CA ASN A 74 0.79 0.28 15.86
C ASN A 74 1.61 -0.24 17.05
N SER A 75 2.00 -1.50 17.03
CA SER A 75 2.83 -2.10 18.09
C SER A 75 4.22 -1.47 18.17
N PHE A 76 4.78 -1.01 17.04
CA PHE A 76 6.05 -0.31 17.01
C PHE A 76 5.96 1.11 17.57
N LEU A 77 4.89 1.85 17.26
CA LEU A 77 4.71 3.23 17.76
C LEU A 77 4.41 3.32 19.26
N ASN A 78 3.95 2.24 19.88
CA ASN A 78 3.61 2.19 21.31
C ASN A 78 4.80 1.74 22.20
N GLN A 79 5.98 1.52 21.62
CA GLN A 79 7.23 1.20 22.34
C GLN A 79 8.02 2.46 22.62
#